data_AF-A0AA85BV58-F1
#
_entry.id   AF-A0AA85BV58-F1
#
_cell.length_a   1.000
_cell.length_b   1.000
_cell.length_c   1.000
_cell.angle_alpha   90.00
_cell.angle_beta   90.00
_cell.angle_gamma   90.00
#
_symmetry.space_group_name_H-M   'P 1'
#
loop_
_entity.id
_entity.type
_entity.pdbx_description
1 polymer ?
#
loop_
_entity_poly.entity_id
_entity_poly.type
_entity_poly.pdbx_seq_one_letter_code
_entity_poly.pdbx_strand_id
1 'polypeptide(L)'
;MFGNSIGHIKGYDPDLGINGTILYNLMITTSHIKQSLFYLDNNSGELFVNTNQLIDYCGKIITLLIIIDDQGPKINKHSTIERLLIQLDDIPIKMKSSIEYNQQFKQKWRINSNGISNLNVLTNTHNNMNSTFTIKTMLSITLGSSTIFLIGLLMTSIILMIYNKSKHRKSFLH
;
A
#
# COMPACT_ATOMS: atom_id res chain seq x y z
N MET A 1 14.60 -12.29 -29.42
CA MET A 1 14.69 -12.72 -28.02
C MET A 1 14.43 -11.49 -27.16
N PHE A 2 13.43 -11.57 -26.29
CA PHE A 2 13.17 -10.51 -25.31
C PHE A 2 14.27 -10.55 -24.23
N GLY A 3 14.60 -9.39 -23.68
CA GLY A 3 15.56 -9.23 -22.60
C GLY A 3 14.95 -9.55 -21.24
N ASN A 4 15.48 -8.90 -20.19
CA ASN A 4 15.02 -9.13 -18.82
C ASN A 4 13.59 -8.63 -18.58
N SER A 5 12.90 -9.33 -17.67
CA SER A 5 11.62 -8.88 -17.09
C SER A 5 11.86 -7.68 -16.17
N ILE A 6 11.08 -6.63 -16.38
CA ILE A 6 11.13 -5.38 -15.61
C ILE A 6 10.13 -5.45 -14.45
N GLY A 7 8.98 -6.07 -14.69
CA GLY A 7 7.89 -6.14 -13.74
C GLY A 7 6.59 -6.63 -14.36
N HIS A 8 5.54 -6.62 -13.55
CA HIS A 8 4.26 -7.22 -13.91
C HIS A 8 3.11 -6.27 -13.57
N ILE A 9 2.26 -6.01 -14.55
CA ILE A 9 1.09 -5.14 -14.45
C ILE A 9 -0.13 -6.01 -14.18
N LYS A 10 -0.94 -5.62 -13.18
CA LYS A 10 -2.17 -6.34 -12.82
C LYS A 10 -3.38 -5.41 -12.97
N GLY A 11 -4.30 -5.81 -13.83
CA GLY A 11 -5.67 -5.31 -13.85
C GLY A 11 -6.54 -6.10 -12.87
N TYR A 12 -7.62 -5.48 -12.41
CA TYR A 12 -8.64 -6.14 -11.61
C TYR A 12 -10.00 -5.85 -12.22
N ASP A 13 -10.72 -6.91 -12.56
CA ASP A 13 -12.11 -6.86 -13.02
C ASP A 13 -13.01 -7.36 -11.88
N PRO A 14 -13.94 -6.53 -11.35
CA PRO A 14 -14.83 -6.92 -10.25
C PRO A 14 -15.92 -7.91 -10.66
N ASP A 15 -16.09 -8.19 -11.96
CA ASP A 15 -17.12 -9.12 -12.42
C ASP A 15 -16.77 -10.58 -12.05
N LEU A 16 -17.69 -11.24 -11.34
CA LEU A 16 -17.50 -12.54 -10.67
C LEU A 16 -17.41 -13.77 -11.61
N GLY A 17 -17.12 -13.58 -12.90
CA GLY A 17 -17.22 -14.63 -13.93
C GLY A 17 -15.89 -15.21 -14.44
N ILE A 18 -15.95 -16.35 -15.15
CA ILE A 18 -14.83 -16.98 -15.86
C ILE A 18 -14.26 -16.09 -17.01
N ASN A 19 -14.95 -14.98 -17.30
CA ASN A 19 -14.61 -14.01 -18.35
C ASN A 19 -13.73 -12.86 -17.86
N GLY A 20 -13.11 -12.93 -16.67
CA GLY A 20 -12.11 -11.97 -16.21
C GLY A 20 -10.78 -12.05 -16.98
N THR A 21 -10.83 -12.26 -18.30
CA THR A 21 -9.66 -12.27 -19.17
C THR A 21 -9.31 -10.83 -19.48
N ILE A 22 -8.35 -10.31 -18.73
CA ILE A 22 -7.84 -8.97 -18.90
C ILE A 22 -6.76 -8.98 -19.95
N LEU A 23 -6.89 -8.14 -20.98
CA LEU A 23 -5.85 -7.90 -21.94
C LEU A 23 -5.07 -6.63 -21.63
N TYR A 24 -3.75 -6.73 -21.75
CA TYR A 24 -2.83 -5.61 -21.59
C TYR A 24 -2.30 -5.18 -22.96
N ASN A 25 -2.54 -3.93 -23.34
CA ASN A 25 -2.07 -3.39 -24.60
C ASN A 25 -1.17 -2.18 -24.34
N LEU A 26 0.04 -2.22 -24.89
CA LEU A 26 0.94 -1.06 -24.88
C LEU A 26 0.54 -0.08 -25.99
N MET A 27 0.05 1.10 -25.61
CA MET A 27 -0.35 2.15 -26.55
C MET A 27 0.87 2.95 -27.02
N ILE A 28 0.88 3.30 -28.30
CA ILE A 28 1.97 4.02 -28.96
C ILE A 28 1.99 5.47 -28.45
N THR A 29 2.96 5.84 -27.60
CA THR A 29 3.15 7.23 -27.19
C THR A 29 4.23 7.92 -28.03
N THR A 30 3.81 8.92 -28.81
CA THR A 30 4.55 10.02 -29.49
C THR A 30 5.82 9.73 -30.29
N SER A 31 6.42 8.56 -30.24
CA SER A 31 7.50 8.16 -31.13
C SER A 31 7.44 6.64 -31.30
N HIS A 32 7.27 6.18 -32.54
CA HIS A 32 7.28 4.76 -32.92
C HIS A 32 8.50 3.99 -32.38
N ILE A 33 9.56 4.70 -31.99
CA ILE A 33 10.78 4.16 -31.40
C ILE A 33 10.56 3.64 -29.97
N LYS A 34 9.59 4.15 -29.20
CA LYS A 34 9.39 3.70 -27.80
C LYS A 34 8.79 2.30 -27.70
N GLN A 35 8.08 1.84 -28.73
CA GLN A 35 7.48 0.51 -28.78
C GLN A 35 8.51 -0.61 -29.05
N SER A 36 9.69 -0.26 -29.59
CA SER A 36 10.78 -1.23 -29.74
C SER A 36 11.61 -1.39 -28.46
N LEU A 37 11.49 -0.47 -27.50
CA LEU A 37 12.26 -0.51 -26.26
C LEU A 37 11.69 -1.54 -25.27
N PHE A 38 10.37 -1.67 -25.24
CA PHE A 38 9.65 -2.50 -24.29
C PHE A 38 8.63 -3.38 -24.97
N TYR A 39 8.48 -4.59 -24.47
CA TYR A 39 7.47 -5.55 -24.90
C TYR A 39 6.57 -5.86 -23.69
N LEU A 40 5.26 -5.76 -23.88
CA LEU A 40 4.28 -6.13 -22.88
C LEU A 40 3.58 -7.39 -23.39
N ASP A 41 3.63 -8.47 -22.62
CA ASP A 41 2.84 -9.65 -22.93
C ASP A 41 1.37 -9.36 -22.61
N ASN A 42 0.52 -9.46 -23.63
CA ASN A 42 -0.89 -9.08 -23.55
C ASN A 42 -1.69 -9.97 -22.60
N ASN A 43 -1.24 -11.20 -22.34
CA ASN A 43 -1.98 -12.18 -21.54
C ASN A 43 -1.52 -12.19 -20.09
N SER A 44 -0.22 -12.17 -19.84
CA SER A 44 0.31 -12.13 -18.48
C SER A 44 0.37 -10.72 -17.90
N GLY A 45 0.52 -9.67 -18.72
CA GLY A 45 0.84 -8.33 -18.24
C GLY A 45 2.30 -8.18 -17.82
N GLU A 46 3.17 -9.14 -18.19
CA GLU A 46 4.61 -9.04 -17.92
C GLU A 46 5.31 -8.11 -18.92
N LEU A 47 6.09 -7.17 -18.38
CA LEU A 47 6.80 -6.16 -19.15
C LEU A 47 8.28 -6.52 -19.26
N PHE A 48 8.75 -6.63 -20.50
CA PHE A 48 10.12 -6.99 -20.86
C PHE A 48 10.82 -5.84 -21.56
N VAL A 49 12.15 -5.85 -21.47
CA VAL A 49 13.01 -5.09 -22.38
C VAL A 49 13.01 -5.77 -23.75
N ASN A 50 12.83 -5.01 -24.83
CA ASN A 50 12.82 -5.53 -26.20
C ASN A 50 13.99 -5.02 -27.06
N THR A 51 14.91 -4.24 -26.47
CA THR A 51 16.09 -3.70 -27.16
C THR A 51 17.37 -3.90 -26.38
N ASN A 52 18.50 -3.93 -27.10
CA ASN A 52 19.83 -3.87 -26.50
C ASN A 52 20.38 -2.43 -26.42
N GLN A 53 19.65 -1.43 -26.93
CA GLN A 53 20.06 -0.02 -27.00
C GLN A 53 19.40 0.83 -25.90
N LEU A 54 19.37 0.33 -24.66
CA LEU A 54 18.83 1.08 -23.52
C LEU A 54 19.75 2.23 -23.07
N ILE A 55 21.05 2.14 -23.40
CA ILE A 55 22.06 3.11 -22.97
C ILE A 55 21.76 4.53 -23.50
N ASP A 56 21.22 4.63 -24.73
CA ASP A 56 20.85 5.90 -25.36
C ASP A 56 19.69 6.61 -24.64
N TYR A 57 19.02 5.90 -23.73
CA TYR A 57 17.89 6.38 -22.93
C TYR A 57 18.21 6.52 -21.44
N CYS A 58 19.46 6.29 -21.01
CA CYS A 58 19.86 6.57 -19.63
C CYS A 58 19.69 8.06 -19.28
N GLY A 59 19.19 8.34 -18.07
CA GLY A 59 18.83 9.67 -17.59
C GLY A 59 17.53 10.24 -18.18
N LYS A 60 16.84 9.51 -19.06
CA LYS A 60 15.56 9.93 -19.65
C LYS A 60 14.40 9.24 -18.95
N ILE A 61 13.27 9.96 -18.86
CA ILE A 61 12.00 9.41 -18.40
C ILE A 61 11.21 8.97 -19.64
N ILE A 62 10.90 7.69 -19.70
CA ILE A 62 10.08 7.10 -20.75
C ILE A 62 8.67 6.88 -20.19
N THR A 63 7.69 7.51 -20.82
CA THR A 63 6.28 7.36 -20.48
C THR A 63 5.64 6.30 -21.36
N LEU A 64 5.20 5.20 -20.75
CA LEU A 64 4.38 4.17 -21.36
C LEU A 64 2.92 4.40 -21.00
N LEU A 65 2.04 4.18 -21.97
CA LEU A 65 0.60 4.23 -21.76
C LEU A 65 0.07 2.83 -22.03
N ILE A 66 -0.55 2.24 -21.01
CA ILE A 66 -1.03 0.86 -21.03
C ILE A 66 -2.54 0.90 -20.98
N ILE A 67 -3.17 0.17 -21.89
CA ILE A 67 -4.61 -0.04 -21.90
C ILE A 67 -4.85 -1.41 -21.30
N ILE A 68 -5.76 -1.45 -20.34
CA ILE A 68 -6.22 -2.66 -19.69
C ILE A 68 -7.67 -2.84 -20.10
N ASP A 69 -7.98 -3.94 -20.77
CA ASP A 69 -9.28 -4.21 -21.40
C ASP A 69 -9.88 -5.48 -20.78
N ASP A 70 -11.09 -5.40 -20.24
CA ASP A 70 -11.81 -6.51 -19.60
C ASP A 70 -12.38 -7.53 -20.60
N GLN A 71 -12.20 -7.30 -21.91
CA GLN A 71 -12.77 -8.11 -23.00
C GLN A 71 -14.29 -8.31 -22.88
N GLY A 72 -14.98 -7.43 -22.15
CA GLY A 72 -16.41 -7.50 -21.94
C GLY A 72 -17.20 -7.38 -23.26
N PRO A 73 -18.45 -7.87 -23.28
CA PRO A 73 -19.33 -7.68 -24.43
C PRO A 73 -19.50 -6.19 -24.72
N LYS A 74 -19.66 -5.80 -26.00
CA LYS A 74 -19.67 -4.39 -26.47
C LYS A 74 -20.54 -3.42 -25.66
N ILE A 75 -21.58 -3.92 -24.98
CA ILE A 75 -22.51 -3.15 -24.15
C ILE A 75 -21.93 -2.79 -22.77
N ASN A 76 -21.07 -3.63 -22.18
CA ASN A 76 -20.47 -3.45 -20.86
C ASN A 76 -18.93 -3.61 -20.91
N LYS A 77 -18.30 -3.08 -21.96
CA LYS A 77 -16.85 -3.15 -22.10
C LYS A 77 -16.20 -2.03 -21.30
N HIS A 78 -15.34 -2.36 -20.33
CA HIS A 78 -14.54 -1.38 -19.61
C HIS A 78 -13.07 -1.46 -20.02
N SER A 79 -12.51 -0.29 -20.32
CA SER A 79 -11.08 -0.15 -20.60
C SER A 79 -10.49 0.94 -19.73
N THR A 80 -9.42 0.63 -19.01
CA THR A 80 -8.68 1.60 -18.19
C THR A 80 -7.37 1.94 -18.88
N ILE A 81 -6.98 3.21 -18.81
CA ILE A 81 -5.71 3.70 -19.33
C ILE A 81 -4.82 4.06 -18.16
N GLU A 82 -3.68 3.38 -18.05
CA GLU A 82 -2.66 3.62 -17.04
C GLU A 82 -1.39 4.22 -17.63
N ARG A 83 -0.76 5.11 -16.86
CA ARG A 83 0.47 5.80 -17.27
C ARG A 83 1.64 5.34 -16.40
N LEU A 84 2.58 4.63 -17.01
CA LEU A 84 3.80 4.16 -16.35
C LEU A 84 5.00 5.02 -16.75
N LEU A 85 5.75 5.52 -15.76
CA LEU A 85 6.98 6.28 -15.97
C LEU A 85 8.18 5.39 -15.64
N ILE A 86 9.03 5.15 -16.63
CA ILE A 86 10.25 4.37 -16.48
C ILE A 86 11.43 5.33 -16.60
N GLN A 87 12.23 5.41 -15.54
CA GLN A 87 13.52 6.10 -15.57
C GLN A 87 14.61 5.05 -15.69
N LEU A 88 15.46 5.18 -16.71
CA LEU A 88 16.64 4.35 -16.88
C LEU A 88 17.81 5.11 -16.26
N ASP A 89 18.49 4.48 -15.31
CA ASP A 89 19.68 5.04 -14.68
C ASP A 89 20.87 4.11 -14.91
N ASP A 90 22.04 4.68 -15.12
CA ASP A 90 23.29 3.94 -15.34
C ASP A 90 23.95 3.51 -14.01
N ILE A 91 23.11 3.23 -13.01
CA ILE A 91 23.55 2.80 -11.69
C ILE A 91 23.70 1.28 -11.75
N PRO A 92 24.89 0.72 -11.53
CA PRO A 92 25.07 -0.72 -11.52
C PRO A 92 24.15 -1.32 -10.45
N ILE A 93 23.39 -2.34 -10.83
CA ILE A 93 22.56 -3.10 -9.90
C ILE A 93 23.51 -3.72 -8.89
N LYS A 94 23.63 -3.09 -7.71
CA LYS A 94 24.23 -3.72 -6.55
C LYS A 94 23.25 -4.80 -6.12
N MET A 95 23.45 -6.02 -6.63
CA MET A 95 22.72 -7.20 -6.19
C MET A 95 23.03 -7.40 -4.70
N LYS A 96 22.23 -6.79 -3.84
CA LYS A 96 22.32 -6.98 -2.40
C LYS A 96 21.94 -8.42 -2.11
N SER A 97 22.80 -9.12 -1.36
CA SER A 97 22.49 -10.48 -0.94
C SER A 97 21.15 -10.51 -0.18
N SER A 98 20.46 -11.64 -0.20
CA SER A 98 19.24 -11.84 0.61
C SER A 98 19.46 -11.49 2.09
N ILE A 99 20.68 -11.67 2.58
CA ILE A 99 21.11 -11.27 3.92
C ILE A 99 21.07 -9.74 4.09
N GLU A 100 21.59 -9.00 3.11
CA GLU A 100 21.64 -7.53 3.13
C GLU A 100 20.26 -6.89 2.92
N TYR A 101 19.39 -7.52 2.11
CA TYR A 101 17.97 -7.15 2.00
C TYR A 101 17.25 -7.33 3.35
N ASN A 102 17.38 -8.50 3.98
CA ASN A 102 16.79 -8.76 5.29
C ASN A 102 17.32 -7.82 6.38
N GLN A 103 18.61 -7.48 6.36
CA GLN A 103 19.18 -6.48 7.27
C GLN A 103 18.60 -5.09 7.04
N GLN A 104 18.41 -4.66 5.79
CA GLN A 104 17.83 -3.35 5.46
C GLN A 104 16.37 -3.24 5.91
N PHE A 105 15.55 -4.29 5.72
CA PHE A 105 14.17 -4.32 6.23
C PHE A 105 14.12 -4.31 7.76
N LYS A 106 15.03 -5.04 8.41
CA LYS A 106 15.13 -5.08 9.88
C LYS A 106 15.59 -3.74 10.47
N GLN A 107 16.45 -3.01 9.76
CA GLN A 107 16.88 -1.65 10.14
C GLN A 107 15.78 -0.61 9.88
N LYS A 108 15.01 -0.73 8.78
CA LYS A 108 13.90 0.18 8.44
C LYS A 108 12.77 0.18 9.48
N TRP A 109 12.52 -0.97 10.13
CA TRP A 109 11.56 -1.08 11.24
C TRP A 109 12.20 -0.93 12.63
N ARG A 110 13.51 -0.68 12.69
CA ARG A 110 14.16 -0.37 13.95
C ARG A 110 13.91 1.10 14.27
N ILE A 111 12.82 1.36 15.00
CA ILE A 111 12.60 2.65 15.67
C ILE A 111 13.91 2.97 16.39
N ASN A 112 14.53 4.10 16.06
CA ASN A 112 15.77 4.56 16.68
C ASN A 112 15.52 4.78 18.18
N SER A 113 15.68 3.73 18.98
CA SER A 113 15.49 3.77 20.44
C SER A 113 16.49 4.68 21.12
N ASN A 114 17.54 5.10 20.43
CA ASN A 114 18.62 5.92 20.98
C ASN A 114 18.21 7.40 21.11
N GLY A 115 17.05 7.81 20.56
CA GLY A 115 16.44 9.12 20.82
C GLY A 115 15.44 9.14 21.98
N ILE A 116 15.06 7.98 22.54
CA ILE A 116 14.03 7.86 23.58
C ILE A 116 14.62 7.32 24.90
N SER A 117 15.88 6.86 24.90
CA SER A 117 16.48 6.22 26.08
C SER A 117 16.94 7.17 27.19
N ASN A 118 16.93 8.49 27.00
CA ASN A 118 17.52 9.43 27.97
C ASN A 118 16.57 10.57 28.39
N LEU A 119 15.27 10.32 28.57
CA LEU A 119 14.44 11.21 29.38
C LEU A 119 14.21 10.56 30.74
N ASN A 120 15.19 10.74 31.63
CA ASN A 120 15.05 10.46 33.05
C ASN A 120 14.08 11.50 33.61
N VAL A 121 12.77 11.24 33.52
CA VAL A 121 11.77 12.02 34.25
C VAL A 121 12.00 11.73 35.73
N LEU A 122 12.69 12.65 36.39
CA LEU A 122 13.00 12.59 37.80
C LEU A 122 11.73 12.87 38.60
N THR A 123 10.94 11.84 38.90
CA THR A 123 9.83 11.98 39.86
C THR A 123 10.38 11.78 41.26
N ASN A 124 10.72 12.88 41.92
CA ASN A 124 11.07 12.89 43.33
C ASN A 124 9.77 12.76 44.15
N THR A 125 9.40 11.54 44.55
CA THR A 125 8.40 11.33 45.60
C THR A 125 8.84 10.22 46.54
N HIS A 126 9.02 10.60 47.79
CA HIS A 126 9.31 9.76 48.95
C HIS A 126 8.39 8.52 48.96
N ASN A 127 8.99 7.34 49.16
CA ASN A 127 8.39 6.00 49.42
C ASN A 127 8.63 4.93 48.32
N ASN A 128 9.86 4.40 48.35
CA ASN A 128 10.22 2.97 48.32
C ASN A 128 9.39 1.97 47.50
N MET A 129 9.24 2.19 46.19
CA MET A 129 9.11 1.13 45.19
C MET A 129 9.40 1.72 43.80
N ASN A 130 10.67 1.71 43.39
CA ASN A 130 11.10 2.26 42.10
C ASN A 130 10.84 1.26 40.97
N SER A 131 9.59 1.11 40.56
CA SER A 131 9.26 0.46 39.28
C SER A 131 9.39 1.51 38.16
N THR A 132 10.55 1.56 37.52
CA THR A 132 10.74 2.38 36.31
C THR A 132 9.97 1.74 35.14
N PHE A 133 8.70 2.11 34.98
CA PHE A 133 7.93 1.69 33.81
C PHE A 133 8.46 2.40 32.57
N THR A 134 8.91 1.63 31.58
CA THR A 134 9.39 2.19 30.31
C THR A 134 8.26 2.98 29.62
N ILE A 135 8.59 4.07 28.93
CA ILE A 135 7.63 4.92 28.20
C ILE A 135 6.73 4.07 27.27
N LYS A 136 7.28 3.01 26.66
CA LYS A 136 6.55 2.05 25.84
C LYS A 136 5.41 1.36 26.62
N THR A 137 5.68 0.93 27.85
CA THR A 137 4.68 0.29 28.71
C THR A 137 3.60 1.28 29.14
N MET A 138 3.97 2.50 29.54
CA MET A 138 2.99 3.54 29.91
C MET A 138 2.05 3.88 28.75
N LEU A 139 2.59 4.13 27.54
CA LEU A 139 1.78 4.39 26.35
C LEU A 139 0.80 3.25 26.06
N SER A 140 1.26 2.00 26.11
CA SER A 140 0.40 0.84 25.84
C SER A 140 -0.74 0.69 26.85
N ILE A 141 -0.47 0.95 28.14
CA ILE A 141 -1.46 0.88 29.22
C ILE A 141 -2.48 2.00 29.05
N THR A 142 -2.04 3.24 28.79
CA THR A 142 -2.93 4.40 28.63
C THR A 142 -3.83 4.27 27.40
N LEU A 143 -3.29 3.84 26.26
CA LEU A 143 -4.06 3.59 25.04
C LEU A 143 -5.11 2.50 25.28
N GLY A 144 -4.71 1.39 25.90
CA GLY A 144 -5.63 0.32 26.29
C GLY A 144 -6.75 0.85 27.18
N SER A 145 -6.43 1.51 28.30
CA SER A 145 -7.45 2.01 29.24
C SER A 145 -8.42 3.01 28.61
N SER A 146 -7.93 3.87 27.70
CA SER A 146 -8.78 4.85 27.01
C SER A 146 -9.80 4.15 26.08
N THR A 147 -9.37 3.12 25.34
CA THR A 147 -10.27 2.37 24.46
C THR A 147 -11.37 1.62 25.21
N ILE A 148 -11.05 1.02 26.37
CA ILE A 148 -12.06 0.37 27.23
C ILE A 148 -13.04 1.41 27.80
N PHE A 149 -12.58 2.60 28.18
CA PHE A 149 -13.47 3.63 28.67
C PHE A 149 -14.42 4.16 27.58
N LEU A 150 -13.89 4.40 26.38
CA LEU A 150 -14.68 4.82 25.21
C LEU A 150 -15.73 3.78 24.81
N ILE A 151 -15.39 2.49 24.83
CA ILE A 151 -16.37 1.44 24.51
C ILE A 151 -17.50 1.39 25.55
N GLY A 152 -17.17 1.60 26.84
CA GLY A 152 -18.17 1.69 27.90
C GLY A 152 -19.13 2.87 27.73
N LEU A 153 -18.62 4.06 27.42
CA LEU A 153 -19.44 5.24 27.11
C LEU A 153 -20.34 5.03 25.90
N LEU A 154 -19.83 4.37 24.85
CA LEU A 154 -20.60 4.08 23.66
C LEU A 154 -21.74 3.10 23.95
N MET A 155 -21.50 2.04 24.72
CA MET A 155 -22.52 1.06 25.09
C MET A 155 -23.63 1.67 25.96
N THR A 156 -23.26 2.47 26.96
CA THR A 156 -24.23 3.17 27.82
C THR A 156 -25.08 4.17 27.03
N SER A 157 -24.46 4.90 26.09
CA SER A 157 -25.17 5.82 25.19
C SER A 157 -26.18 5.09 24.29
N ILE A 158 -25.82 3.93 23.71
CA ILE A 158 -26.73 3.11 22.90
C ILE A 158 -27.91 2.61 23.73
N ILE A 159 -27.66 2.09 24.93
CA ILE A 159 -28.70 1.59 25.83
C ILE A 159 -29.69 2.72 26.17
N LEU A 160 -29.18 3.92 26.49
CA LEU A 160 -30.01 5.08 26.81
C LEU A 160 -30.84 5.54 25.60
N MET A 161 -30.25 5.52 24.40
CA MET A 161 -30.96 5.86 23.16
C MET A 161 -32.12 4.88 22.89
N ILE A 162 -31.90 3.58 23.07
CA ILE A 162 -32.94 2.55 22.93
C ILE A 162 -34.04 2.75 23.98
N TYR A 163 -33.64 2.99 25.24
CA TYR A 163 -34.57 3.25 26.34
C TYR A 163 -35.44 4.49 26.08
N ASN A 164 -34.84 5.61 25.68
CA ASN A 164 -35.56 6.85 25.39
C ASN A 164 -36.51 6.69 24.18
N LYS A 165 -36.06 6.00 23.12
CA LYS A 165 -36.90 5.65 21.97
C LYS A 165 -38.07 4.74 22.36
N SER A 166 -37.88 3.82 23.30
CA SER A 166 -38.96 2.99 23.85
C SER A 166 -39.94 3.79 24.72
N LYS A 167 -39.47 4.78 25.48
CA LYS A 167 -40.32 5.63 26.34
C LYS A 167 -41.24 6.52 25.51
N HIS A 168 -40.73 7.13 24.44
CA HIS A 168 -41.56 7.94 23.52
C HIS A 168 -42.65 7.13 22.82
N ARG A 169 -42.42 5.85 22.52
CA ARG A 169 -43.46 4.97 21.94
C ARG A 169 -44.59 4.63 22.92
N LYS A 170 -44.32 4.58 24.23
CA LYS A 170 -45.32 4.30 25.26
C LYS A 170 -46.19 5.52 25.60
N SER A 171 -45.70 6.74 25.36
CA SER A 171 -46.44 8.00 25.52
C SER A 171 -47.49 8.25 24.43
N PHE A 172 -47.52 7.45 23.36
CA PHE A 172 -48.42 7.63 22.21
C PHE A 172 -49.60 6.62 22.22
N LEU A 173 -49.68 5.76 23.24
CA LEU A 173 -50.68 4.68 23.36
C LEU A 173 -51.64 4.86 24.54
N HIS A 174 -51.84 6.10 25.01
CA HIS A 174 -52.82 6.43 26.03
C HIS A 174 -53.58 7.71 25.68
#